data_AF-A0A960CMC2-F1
#
_entry.id   AF-A0A960CMC2-F1
#
_cell.length_a   1.000
_cell.length_b   1.000
_cell.length_c   1.000
_cell.angle_alpha   90.00
_cell.angle_beta   90.00
_cell.angle_gamma   90.00
#
_symmetry.space_group_name_H-M   'P 1'
#
loop_
_entity.id
_entity.type
_entity.pdbx_description
1 polymer ?
#
loop_
_entity_poly.entity_id
_entity_poly.type
_entity_poly.pdbx_seq_one_letter_code
_entity_poly.pdbx_strand_id
1 'polypeptide(L)'
;MSFYGNSGTISLSIPVPSGLAPVALNATLDLPFNLRSGVISVTQDTQLISKVGLPLADLAPLVIPLPGVRIVDKTVDLTLTLSAVPDDGYCLDERSTVDLINGSVTFAGTDVPPATVADFLPPILRKATIAVPGNPSPAEADAAVALAAQLSATYRQRSQPTQVVVAPLAGDQATIDTPSIPMERVFIVKEGPDNGLSLVGSGGIPQLRISGPANKLKNAARLLTNGALNLAVSTNVVTGDLRSDPRFPGNATTLAALGRRVITAAGAAPQVTIYLDQTKFGHSIQGVRVHVQGSYTPVPSAFGGQVTVSIAGEPLESWPAEPSGVIDRWIAVPDRLVGRSIALTVAVNTTGNEGRCNEFRPVVLTVLGSSVVETTPANPPIPSGFRSLPQALMPQVQVGIGQNSFPDLARAIQIVTGLQRITDIPLTTQVTSVKQALDSGAPAIVVSADGWNQKSITLPLSSSDRTITLSGAGNDPKAALTLDPGAQFGSLQTVFDGQRSLLVATSTGSPAQLDDLLRWLDADPRRWSDLNSNVLVAFPGREPVEVSGREPLTVFGPPASDADLRSGSYRPSSAWWAAGAILLAAAVGFGAIIGSARRGRNDPGTSHRRG
;
A
#
# COMPACT_ATOMS: atom_id res chain seq x y z
N MET A 1 -6.21 12.57 16.31
CA MET A 1 -5.84 13.94 15.90
C MET A 1 -5.15 14.57 17.10
N SER A 2 -3.98 15.17 16.91
CA SER A 2 -3.11 15.56 18.03
C SER A 2 -2.90 17.07 18.04
N PHE A 3 -3.17 17.72 19.16
CA PHE A 3 -2.87 19.14 19.36
C PHE A 3 -1.54 19.27 20.09
N TYR A 4 -0.64 20.04 19.48
CA TYR A 4 0.69 20.31 20.00
C TYR A 4 0.72 21.66 20.70
N GLY A 5 1.28 21.68 21.91
CA GLY A 5 1.40 22.90 22.70
C GLY A 5 0.08 23.43 23.26
N ASN A 6 0.18 24.55 23.98
CA ASN A 6 -0.95 25.18 24.65
C ASN A 6 -1.96 25.82 23.69
N SER A 7 -1.60 26.02 22.42
CA SER A 7 -2.44 26.64 21.39
C SER A 7 -2.31 25.94 20.03
N GLY A 8 -2.47 24.62 20.01
CA GLY A 8 -2.37 23.82 18.77
C GLY A 8 -3.55 24.03 17.82
N THR A 9 -3.30 23.90 16.52
CA THR A 9 -4.33 24.02 15.47
C THR A 9 -4.32 22.79 14.57
N ILE A 10 -5.50 22.30 14.21
CA ILE A 10 -5.71 21.17 13.30
C ILE A 10 -6.74 21.56 12.25
N SER A 11 -6.43 21.30 10.98
CA SER A 11 -7.40 21.40 9.89
C SER A 11 -8.11 20.07 9.68
N LEU A 12 -9.42 20.11 9.49
CA LEU A 12 -10.29 18.95 9.30
C LEU A 12 -11.19 19.18 8.09
N SER A 13 -11.11 18.30 7.10
CA SER A 13 -12.01 18.28 5.95
C SER A 13 -13.03 17.15 6.12
N ILE A 14 -14.31 17.49 6.15
CA ILE A 14 -15.43 16.55 6.30
C ILE A 14 -16.14 16.41 4.96
N PRO A 15 -16.11 15.24 4.31
CA PRO A 15 -16.89 15.00 3.10
C PRO A 15 -18.38 14.87 3.46
N VAL A 16 -19.24 15.54 2.69
CA VAL A 16 -20.67 15.67 2.97
C VAL A 16 -21.49 15.12 1.81
N PRO A 17 -22.21 14.00 2.00
CA PRO A 17 -23.15 13.50 1.00
C PRO A 17 -24.26 14.51 0.69
N SER A 18 -24.79 14.46 -0.54
CA SER A 18 -25.85 15.36 -0.99
C SER A 18 -27.11 15.26 -0.12
N GLY A 19 -27.63 16.40 0.32
CA GLY A 19 -28.84 16.47 1.17
C GLY A 19 -28.58 16.26 2.67
N LEU A 20 -27.34 15.97 3.05
CA LEU A 20 -26.91 15.90 4.44
C LEU A 20 -26.11 17.14 4.84
N ALA A 21 -26.10 17.44 6.14
CA ALA A 21 -25.23 18.43 6.75
C ALA A 21 -24.62 17.87 8.04
N PRO A 22 -23.32 18.03 8.28
CA PRO A 22 -22.71 17.63 9.54
C PRO A 22 -23.19 18.56 10.66
N VAL A 23 -23.64 17.98 11.78
CA VAL A 23 -24.21 18.73 12.91
C VAL A 23 -23.38 18.60 14.19
N ALA A 24 -22.55 17.56 14.30
CA ALA A 24 -21.64 17.38 15.40
C ALA A 24 -20.41 16.54 14.99
N LEU A 25 -19.27 16.89 15.57
CA LEU A 25 -18.07 16.04 15.63
C LEU A 25 -18.00 15.44 17.04
N ASN A 26 -18.06 14.11 17.13
CA ASN A 26 -17.92 13.39 18.40
C ASN A 26 -16.54 12.76 18.45
N ALA A 27 -15.88 12.81 19.61
CA ALA A 27 -14.59 12.19 19.84
C ALA A 27 -14.45 11.79 21.31
N THR A 28 -13.40 11.04 21.63
CA THR A 28 -12.89 10.86 22.98
C THR A 28 -11.66 11.73 23.16
N LEU A 29 -11.63 12.50 24.24
CA LEU A 29 -10.49 13.32 24.64
C LEU A 29 -9.48 12.43 25.38
N ASP A 30 -8.25 12.38 24.89
CA ASP A 30 -7.12 11.67 25.48
C ASP A 30 -6.09 12.71 25.94
N LEU A 31 -5.85 12.74 27.26
CA LEU A 31 -5.05 13.76 27.92
C LEU A 31 -3.72 13.15 28.40
N PRO A 32 -2.58 13.77 28.11
CA PRO A 32 -1.27 13.23 28.49
C PRO A 32 -1.05 13.34 30.01
N PHE A 33 -1.73 14.30 30.63
CA PHE A 33 -1.81 14.59 32.06
C PHE A 33 -3.01 15.51 32.30
N ASN A 34 -3.31 15.79 33.58
CA ASN A 34 -4.41 16.68 33.94
C ASN A 34 -4.20 18.11 33.43
N LEU A 35 -5.29 18.71 32.95
CA LEU A 35 -5.33 20.13 32.57
C LEU A 35 -6.05 20.93 33.66
N ARG A 36 -5.61 22.17 33.88
CA ARG A 36 -6.38 23.15 34.69
C ARG A 36 -7.58 23.67 33.93
N SER A 37 -7.40 23.91 32.63
CA SER A 37 -8.47 24.35 31.74
C SER A 37 -8.12 24.05 30.29
N GLY A 38 -9.14 23.92 29.45
CA GLY A 38 -8.98 23.75 28.02
C GLY A 38 -10.23 24.16 27.27
N VAL A 39 -10.07 24.67 26.05
CA VAL A 39 -11.16 24.98 25.15
C VAL A 39 -10.75 24.65 23.72
N ILE A 40 -11.67 24.07 22.95
CA ILE A 40 -11.53 23.95 21.49
C ILE A 40 -12.46 24.97 20.85
N SER A 41 -11.90 25.81 19.99
CA SER A 41 -12.64 26.72 19.13
C SER A 41 -12.63 26.17 17.70
N VAL A 42 -13.80 26.05 17.08
CA VAL A 42 -13.95 25.60 15.70
C VAL A 42 -14.27 26.80 14.84
N THR A 43 -13.47 26.98 13.79
CA THR A 43 -13.65 28.03 12.81
C THR A 43 -13.78 27.42 11.41
N GLN A 44 -14.51 28.11 10.55
CA GLN A 44 -14.51 27.87 9.10
C GLN A 44 -14.07 29.16 8.44
N ASP A 45 -12.94 29.12 7.72
CA ASP A 45 -12.22 30.32 7.31
C ASP A 45 -11.96 31.24 8.52
N THR A 46 -12.59 32.41 8.61
CA THR A 46 -12.51 33.34 9.73
C THR A 46 -13.73 33.32 10.66
N GLN A 47 -14.77 32.55 10.32
CA GLN A 47 -16.03 32.51 11.08
C GLN A 47 -15.93 31.49 12.21
N LEU A 48 -16.23 31.92 13.44
CA LEU A 48 -16.40 31.01 14.59
C LEU A 48 -17.70 30.22 14.42
N ILE A 49 -17.58 28.89 14.38
CA ILE A 49 -18.69 27.95 14.28
C ILE A 49 -19.14 27.53 15.68
N SER A 50 -18.21 27.14 16.54
CA SER A 50 -18.49 26.74 17.92
C SER A 50 -17.27 26.88 18.82
N LYS A 51 -17.50 26.88 20.12
CA LYS A 51 -16.47 26.91 21.15
C LYS A 51 -16.90 26.02 22.31
N VAL A 52 -16.10 25.02 22.65
CA VAL A 52 -16.45 23.97 23.62
C VAL A 52 -15.34 23.82 24.65
N GLY A 53 -15.69 23.92 25.94
CA GLY A 53 -14.77 23.64 27.03
C GLY A 53 -14.40 22.16 27.07
N LEU A 54 -13.14 21.85 27.34
CA LEU A 54 -12.68 20.48 27.47
C LEU A 54 -13.07 19.90 28.84
N PRO A 55 -13.58 18.66 28.90
CA PRO A 55 -13.55 17.88 30.13
C PRO A 55 -12.12 17.83 30.70
N LEU A 56 -12.00 17.86 32.03
CA LEU A 56 -10.70 17.74 32.69
C LEU A 56 -10.35 16.28 33.05
N ALA A 57 -11.30 15.36 32.86
CA ALA A 57 -11.07 13.94 33.01
C ALA A 57 -10.48 13.36 31.73
N ASP A 58 -9.48 12.49 31.89
CA ASP A 58 -8.91 11.73 30.78
C ASP A 58 -9.93 10.71 30.21
N LEU A 59 -9.78 10.38 28.93
CA LEU A 59 -10.65 9.51 28.14
C LEU A 59 -12.14 9.89 28.17
N ALA A 60 -12.45 11.17 28.37
CA ALA A 60 -13.81 11.68 28.44
C ALA A 60 -14.44 11.88 27.04
N PRO A 61 -15.74 11.62 26.85
CA PRO A 61 -16.42 11.93 25.60
C PRO A 61 -16.52 13.45 25.38
N LEU A 62 -16.31 13.88 24.14
CA LEU A 62 -16.40 15.27 23.70
C LEU A 62 -17.32 15.36 22.48
N VAL A 63 -18.31 16.25 22.56
CA VAL A 63 -19.21 16.57 21.45
C VAL A 63 -18.99 18.02 21.06
N ILE A 64 -18.60 18.23 19.80
CA ILE A 64 -18.33 19.54 19.22
C ILE A 64 -19.46 19.87 18.23
N PRO A 65 -20.38 20.78 18.57
CA PRO A 65 -21.46 21.18 17.67
C PRO A 65 -20.92 21.87 16.42
N LEU A 66 -21.55 21.62 15.26
CA LEU A 66 -21.20 22.21 13.96
C LEU A 66 -22.39 22.99 13.36
N PRO A 67 -22.98 23.97 14.07
CA PRO A 67 -24.16 24.67 13.58
C PRO A 67 -23.84 25.51 12.34
N GLY A 68 -24.65 25.35 11.30
CA GLY A 68 -24.63 26.24 10.14
C GLY A 68 -23.33 26.25 9.34
N VAL A 69 -22.52 25.20 9.43
CA VAL A 69 -21.31 25.07 8.60
C VAL A 69 -21.67 25.10 7.13
N ARG A 70 -20.87 25.82 6.35
CA ARG A 70 -21.07 25.97 4.91
C ARG A 70 -20.42 24.80 4.19
N ILE A 71 -21.19 24.13 3.35
CA ILE A 71 -20.71 23.04 2.50
C ILE A 71 -20.27 23.65 1.17
N VAL A 72 -19.02 23.44 0.78
CA VAL A 72 -18.44 23.88 -0.50
C VAL A 72 -17.90 22.64 -1.20
N ASP A 73 -18.27 22.43 -2.46
CA ASP A 73 -17.82 21.28 -3.26
C ASP A 73 -17.96 19.93 -2.55
N LYS A 74 -19.12 19.71 -1.91
CA LYS A 74 -19.46 18.50 -1.14
C LYS A 74 -18.50 18.24 0.04
N THR A 75 -17.83 19.26 0.55
CA THR A 75 -16.87 19.20 1.67
C THR A 75 -17.11 20.36 2.65
N VAL A 76 -16.77 20.13 3.92
CA VAL A 76 -16.74 21.15 4.96
C VAL A 76 -15.32 21.19 5.53
N ASP A 77 -14.59 22.27 5.30
CA ASP A 77 -13.27 22.50 5.85
C ASP A 77 -13.37 23.32 7.14
N LEU A 78 -12.79 22.79 8.22
CA LEU A 78 -12.80 23.39 9.55
C LEU A 78 -11.38 23.51 10.08
N THR A 79 -11.17 24.51 10.92
CA THR A 79 -9.97 24.70 11.71
C THR A 79 -10.33 24.62 13.19
N LEU A 80 -9.84 23.57 13.86
CA LEU A 80 -9.97 23.39 15.29
C LEU A 80 -8.73 23.99 15.95
N THR A 81 -8.93 24.87 16.92
CA THR A 81 -7.85 25.48 17.70
C THR A 81 -8.04 25.15 19.17
N LEU A 82 -7.06 24.46 19.75
CA LEU A 82 -6.95 24.24 21.18
C LEU A 82 -6.48 25.53 21.86
N SER A 83 -6.96 25.79 23.06
CA SER A 83 -6.31 26.69 24.01
C SER A 83 -6.39 26.02 25.38
N ALA A 84 -5.26 25.56 25.89
CA ALA A 84 -5.19 24.76 27.11
C ALA A 84 -4.11 25.24 28.07
N VAL A 85 -4.37 25.01 29.35
CA VAL A 85 -3.45 25.31 30.44
C VAL A 85 -3.22 24.03 31.23
N PRO A 86 -2.01 23.46 31.19
CA PRO A 86 -1.69 22.28 31.97
C PRO A 86 -1.56 22.61 33.47
N ASP A 87 -1.55 21.57 34.31
CA ASP A 87 -1.13 21.68 35.70
C ASP A 87 0.32 22.19 35.83
N ASP A 88 0.64 22.78 36.98
CA ASP A 88 1.98 23.36 37.20
C ASP A 88 3.07 22.27 37.11
N GLY A 89 4.15 22.59 36.39
CA GLY A 89 5.26 21.67 36.15
C GLY A 89 5.12 20.79 34.91
N TYR A 90 3.96 20.82 34.22
CA TYR A 90 3.76 20.12 32.95
C TYR A 90 3.77 21.09 31.76
N CYS A 91 4.33 20.64 30.64
CA CYS A 91 4.30 21.35 29.37
C CYS A 91 3.53 20.50 28.36
N LEU A 92 2.58 21.11 27.64
CA LEU A 92 2.10 20.52 26.39
C LEU A 92 3.17 20.80 25.33
N ASP A 93 3.64 19.75 24.68
CA ASP A 93 4.72 19.80 23.69
C ASP A 93 4.58 18.66 22.66
N GLU A 94 5.64 18.33 21.93
CA GLU A 94 5.64 17.26 20.92
C GLU A 94 5.50 15.84 21.49
N ARG A 95 5.81 15.65 22.77
CA ARG A 95 5.74 14.36 23.47
C ARG A 95 4.52 14.23 24.38
N SER A 96 3.90 15.35 24.73
CA SER A 96 2.72 15.45 25.58
C SER A 96 1.61 16.23 24.88
N THR A 97 0.91 15.55 23.98
CA THR A 97 -0.17 16.11 23.14
C THR A 97 -1.54 15.94 23.77
N VAL A 98 -2.46 16.86 23.48
CA VAL A 98 -3.89 16.62 23.72
C VAL A 98 -4.48 15.96 22.48
N ASP A 99 -5.09 14.81 22.64
CA ASP A 99 -5.54 13.98 21.53
C ASP A 99 -7.07 13.88 21.46
N LEU A 100 -7.59 13.91 20.23
CA LEU A 100 -8.95 13.50 19.90
C LEU A 100 -8.88 12.15 19.19
N ILE A 101 -9.35 11.11 19.85
CA ILE A 101 -9.39 9.73 19.36
C ILE A 101 -10.83 9.28 19.10
N ASN A 102 -11.01 8.19 18.36
CA ASN A 102 -12.31 7.59 18.05
C ASN A 102 -13.33 8.59 17.46
N GLY A 103 -12.85 9.49 16.60
CA GLY A 103 -13.67 10.55 16.00
C GLY A 103 -14.78 10.02 15.08
N SER A 104 -15.96 10.63 15.15
CA SER A 104 -17.08 10.38 14.23
C SER A 104 -17.86 11.67 13.95
N VAL A 105 -18.52 11.74 12.80
CA VAL A 105 -19.35 12.89 12.42
C VAL A 105 -20.82 12.45 12.39
N THR A 106 -21.66 13.19 13.10
CA THR A 106 -23.11 13.05 13.03
C THR A 106 -23.64 13.96 11.92
N PHE A 107 -24.43 13.38 11.01
CA PHE A 107 -25.12 14.11 9.94
C PHE A 107 -26.62 14.21 10.24
N ALA A 108 -27.24 15.31 9.81
CA ALA A 108 -28.69 15.48 9.76
C ALA A 108 -29.14 15.79 8.32
N GLY A 109 -30.42 15.57 8.03
CA GLY A 109 -31.01 15.78 6.71
C GLY A 109 -31.48 14.48 6.06
N THR A 110 -31.68 14.52 4.75
CA THR A 110 -32.14 13.37 3.97
C THR A 110 -31.24 13.21 2.76
N ASP A 111 -30.64 12.03 2.60
CA ASP A 111 -29.77 11.73 1.46
C ASP A 111 -30.54 11.91 0.15
N VAL A 112 -29.96 12.66 -0.79
CA VAL A 112 -30.56 12.91 -2.10
C VAL A 112 -30.01 11.86 -3.07
N PRO A 113 -30.88 11.01 -3.66
CA PRO A 113 -30.45 10.04 -4.67
C PRO A 113 -29.78 10.72 -5.86
N PRO A 114 -28.72 10.13 -6.43
CA PRO A 114 -28.06 10.67 -7.61
C PRO A 114 -28.99 10.71 -8.82
N ALA A 115 -29.13 11.88 -9.44
CA ALA A 115 -29.95 12.08 -10.64
C ALA A 115 -29.15 11.96 -11.95
N THR A 116 -27.82 11.98 -11.87
CA THR A 116 -26.91 11.93 -13.01
C THR A 116 -25.79 10.93 -12.77
N VAL A 117 -25.12 10.48 -13.84
CA VAL A 117 -23.94 9.62 -13.72
C VAL A 117 -22.81 10.34 -12.95
N ALA A 118 -22.67 11.66 -13.12
CA ALA A 118 -21.70 12.48 -12.39
C ALA A 118 -21.92 12.46 -10.86
N ASP A 119 -23.19 12.40 -10.43
CA ASP A 119 -23.56 12.37 -9.01
C ASP A 119 -23.52 10.97 -8.39
N PHE A 120 -23.36 9.93 -9.21
CA PHE A 120 -23.50 8.56 -8.77
C PHE A 120 -22.53 8.20 -7.65
N LEU A 121 -21.25 8.57 -7.77
CA LEU A 121 -20.25 8.29 -6.75
C LEU A 121 -20.37 9.25 -5.56
N PRO A 122 -20.71 8.77 -4.35
CA PRO A 122 -20.82 9.63 -3.18
C PRO A 122 -19.43 10.10 -2.72
N PRO A 123 -19.34 11.21 -1.96
CA PRO A 123 -18.10 11.60 -1.30
C PRO A 123 -17.56 10.51 -0.39
N ILE A 124 -18.45 9.72 0.23
CA ILE A 124 -18.16 8.57 1.10
C ILE A 124 -18.82 7.31 0.53
N LEU A 125 -18.02 6.29 0.18
CA LEU A 125 -18.49 4.98 -0.28
C LEU A 125 -18.03 3.90 0.69
N ARG A 126 -18.96 3.41 1.52
CA ARG A 126 -18.69 2.32 2.47
C ARG A 126 -18.62 0.97 1.77
N LYS A 127 -19.53 0.74 0.81
CA LYS A 127 -19.63 -0.54 0.09
C LYS A 127 -19.94 -0.34 -1.38
N ALA A 128 -19.18 -1.03 -2.23
CA ALA A 128 -19.41 -1.16 -3.66
C ALA A 128 -19.75 -2.62 -4.00
N THR A 129 -20.96 -2.86 -4.49
CA THR A 129 -21.36 -4.16 -5.01
C THR A 129 -21.18 -4.16 -6.53
N ILE A 130 -20.31 -5.01 -7.05
CA ILE A 130 -20.11 -5.20 -8.49
C ILE A 130 -20.87 -6.46 -8.90
N ALA A 131 -21.99 -6.28 -9.58
CA ALA A 131 -22.81 -7.33 -10.15
C ALA A 131 -22.32 -7.66 -11.57
N VAL A 132 -22.09 -8.95 -11.83
CA VAL A 132 -21.66 -9.50 -13.13
C VAL A 132 -22.45 -10.77 -13.43
N PRO A 133 -22.63 -11.18 -14.70
CA PRO A 133 -23.28 -12.46 -15.01
C PRO A 133 -22.64 -13.65 -14.28
N GLY A 134 -23.44 -14.67 -13.97
CA GLY A 134 -22.95 -15.89 -13.29
C GLY A 134 -21.90 -16.67 -14.09
N ASN A 135 -21.86 -16.47 -15.42
CA ASN A 135 -20.82 -16.98 -16.32
C ASN A 135 -20.21 -15.77 -17.06
N PRO A 136 -19.35 -14.98 -16.41
CA PRO A 136 -18.90 -13.71 -16.97
C PRO A 136 -17.98 -13.93 -18.16
N SER A 137 -18.12 -13.13 -19.21
CA SER A 137 -17.18 -13.11 -20.31
C SER A 137 -15.80 -12.58 -19.86
N PRO A 138 -14.72 -12.82 -20.62
CA PRO A 138 -13.43 -12.20 -20.34
C PRO A 138 -13.48 -10.66 -20.26
N ALA A 139 -14.35 -10.02 -21.04
CA ALA A 139 -14.48 -8.56 -21.04
C ALA A 139 -15.25 -8.05 -19.82
N GLU A 140 -16.29 -8.78 -19.38
CA GLU A 140 -17.02 -8.48 -18.14
C GLU A 140 -16.12 -8.65 -16.92
N ALA A 141 -15.35 -9.74 -16.89
CA ALA A 141 -14.36 -10.00 -15.84
C ALA A 141 -13.27 -8.91 -15.81
N ASP A 142 -12.70 -8.53 -16.97
CA ASP A 142 -11.67 -7.49 -17.07
C ASP A 142 -12.19 -6.11 -16.63
N ALA A 143 -13.42 -5.75 -17.04
CA ALA A 143 -14.06 -4.51 -16.63
C ALA A 143 -14.38 -4.49 -15.11
N ALA A 144 -14.85 -5.61 -14.55
CA ALA A 144 -15.15 -5.72 -13.12
C ALA A 144 -13.89 -5.62 -12.24
N VAL A 145 -12.80 -6.31 -12.62
CA VAL A 145 -11.52 -6.21 -11.91
C VAL A 145 -10.95 -4.79 -11.99
N ALA A 146 -10.98 -4.18 -13.18
CA ALA A 146 -10.50 -2.80 -13.35
C ALA A 146 -11.32 -1.79 -12.53
N LEU A 147 -12.65 -1.93 -12.52
CA LEU A 147 -13.54 -1.11 -11.70
C LEU A 147 -13.24 -1.25 -10.20
N ALA A 148 -13.05 -2.47 -9.71
CA ALA A 148 -12.72 -2.74 -8.32
C ALA A 148 -11.40 -2.07 -7.90
N ALA A 149 -10.35 -2.16 -8.72
CA ALA A 149 -9.07 -1.49 -8.50
C ALA A 149 -9.24 0.04 -8.48
N GLN A 150 -9.97 0.59 -9.45
CA GLN A 150 -10.20 2.03 -9.58
C GLN A 150 -10.98 2.62 -8.40
N LEU A 151 -12.07 1.98 -7.97
CA LEU A 151 -12.85 2.43 -6.81
C LEU A 151 -12.02 2.36 -5.53
N SER A 152 -11.30 1.24 -5.32
CA SER A 152 -10.45 1.06 -4.14
C SER A 152 -9.34 2.12 -4.09
N ALA A 153 -8.69 2.44 -5.21
CA ALA A 153 -7.68 3.49 -5.29
C ALA A 153 -8.28 4.88 -4.98
N THR A 154 -9.41 5.21 -5.60
CA THR A 154 -10.06 6.52 -5.48
C THR A 154 -10.47 6.81 -4.04
N TYR A 155 -11.14 5.87 -3.38
CA TYR A 155 -11.61 6.09 -2.02
C TYR A 155 -10.50 5.94 -0.97
N ARG A 156 -9.46 5.15 -1.25
CA ARG A 156 -8.25 5.15 -0.43
C ARG A 156 -7.56 6.52 -0.42
N GLN A 157 -7.42 7.19 -1.56
CA GLN A 157 -6.83 8.54 -1.63
C GLN A 157 -7.64 9.58 -0.84
N ARG A 158 -8.92 9.30 -0.59
CA ARG A 158 -9.81 10.09 0.27
C ARG A 158 -9.79 9.66 1.74
N SER A 159 -8.88 8.76 2.12
CA SER A 159 -8.78 8.17 3.46
C SER A 159 -10.06 7.45 3.92
N GLN A 160 -10.76 6.82 2.97
CA GLN A 160 -12.02 6.12 3.20
C GLN A 160 -11.97 4.73 2.57
N PRO A 161 -11.56 3.69 3.31
CA PRO A 161 -11.54 2.34 2.75
C PRO A 161 -12.96 1.90 2.38
N THR A 162 -13.16 1.51 1.11
CA THR A 162 -14.41 0.95 0.61
C THR A 162 -14.35 -0.58 0.64
N GLN A 163 -15.42 -1.21 1.13
CA GLN A 163 -15.63 -2.65 0.95
C GLN A 163 -16.09 -2.91 -0.50
N VAL A 164 -15.39 -3.77 -1.23
CA VAL A 164 -15.81 -4.19 -2.57
C VAL A 164 -16.31 -5.63 -2.49
N VAL A 165 -17.54 -5.85 -2.92
CA VAL A 165 -18.16 -7.18 -2.99
C VAL A 165 -18.60 -7.49 -4.41
N VAL A 166 -18.62 -8.76 -4.77
CA VAL A 166 -19.04 -9.22 -6.08
C VAL A 166 -20.34 -10.02 -5.92
N ALA A 167 -21.32 -9.76 -6.77
CA ALA A 167 -22.61 -10.45 -6.74
C ALA A 167 -22.94 -11.05 -8.12
N PRO A 168 -23.54 -12.25 -8.19
CA PRO A 168 -24.00 -12.79 -9.45
C PRO A 168 -25.26 -12.05 -9.91
N LEU A 169 -25.33 -11.75 -11.20
CA LEU A 169 -26.51 -11.26 -11.89
C LEU A 169 -27.20 -12.46 -12.56
N ALA A 170 -28.47 -12.69 -12.22
CA ALA A 170 -29.18 -13.86 -12.73
C ALA A 170 -29.70 -13.61 -14.16
N GLY A 171 -29.25 -14.43 -15.12
CA GLY A 171 -29.73 -14.42 -16.50
C GLY A 171 -29.78 -13.02 -17.13
N ASP A 172 -30.99 -12.61 -17.54
CA ASP A 172 -31.23 -11.33 -18.22
C ASP A 172 -31.67 -10.19 -17.30
N GLN A 173 -31.48 -10.33 -15.99
CA GLN A 173 -31.75 -9.25 -15.05
C GLN A 173 -30.98 -7.97 -15.43
N ALA A 174 -31.70 -6.85 -15.41
CA ALA A 174 -31.13 -5.52 -15.64
C ALA A 174 -30.70 -4.82 -14.33
N THR A 175 -31.10 -5.36 -13.18
CA THR A 175 -30.84 -4.86 -11.82
C THR A 175 -30.74 -6.04 -10.85
N ILE A 176 -30.08 -5.86 -9.71
CA ILE A 176 -30.18 -6.80 -8.59
C ILE A 176 -31.21 -6.31 -7.56
N ASP A 177 -31.82 -7.21 -6.81
CA ASP A 177 -32.86 -6.86 -5.82
C ASP A 177 -32.29 -6.21 -4.54
N THR A 178 -30.96 -6.12 -4.41
CA THR A 178 -30.32 -5.47 -3.27
C THR A 178 -30.54 -3.96 -3.33
N PRO A 179 -31.30 -3.35 -2.40
CA PRO A 179 -31.50 -1.91 -2.41
C PRO A 179 -30.19 -1.20 -2.07
N SER A 180 -29.87 -0.13 -2.79
CA SER A 180 -28.78 0.76 -2.40
C SER A 180 -29.25 1.65 -1.25
N ILE A 181 -28.50 1.66 -0.16
CA ILE A 181 -28.67 2.58 0.97
C ILE A 181 -27.65 3.72 0.88
N PRO A 182 -27.79 4.81 1.66
CA PRO A 182 -26.81 5.90 1.66
C PRO A 182 -25.38 5.39 1.84
N MET A 183 -24.44 5.97 1.11
CA MET A 183 -23.02 5.55 1.06
C MET A 183 -22.73 4.14 0.52
N GLU A 184 -23.71 3.43 -0.04
CA GLU A 184 -23.50 2.18 -0.77
C GLU A 184 -23.89 2.33 -2.23
N ARG A 185 -23.18 1.64 -3.13
CA ARG A 185 -23.46 1.68 -4.57
C ARG A 185 -23.40 0.30 -5.19
N VAL A 186 -24.34 0.05 -6.11
CA VAL A 186 -24.35 -1.14 -6.95
C VAL A 186 -23.96 -0.76 -8.37
N PHE A 187 -22.98 -1.48 -8.90
CA PHE A 187 -22.49 -1.40 -10.26
C PHE A 187 -22.86 -2.68 -10.98
N ILE A 188 -23.44 -2.59 -12.17
CA ILE A 188 -23.78 -3.75 -12.99
C ILE A 188 -22.88 -3.72 -14.21
N VAL A 189 -22.01 -4.70 -14.35
CA VAL A 189 -21.09 -4.83 -15.48
C VAL A 189 -21.57 -5.99 -16.33
N LYS A 190 -22.13 -5.68 -17.51
CA LYS A 190 -22.71 -6.68 -18.40
C LYS A 190 -22.53 -6.25 -19.85
N GLU A 191 -22.14 -7.17 -20.73
CA GLU A 191 -22.15 -6.91 -22.17
C GLU A 191 -23.58 -6.70 -22.70
N GLY A 192 -23.72 -5.82 -23.67
CA GLY A 192 -25.03 -5.50 -24.22
C GLY A 192 -24.98 -4.52 -25.39
N PRO A 193 -26.12 -4.31 -26.07
CA PRO A 193 -26.24 -3.37 -27.18
C PRO A 193 -26.15 -1.92 -26.72
N ASP A 194 -26.53 -1.63 -25.47
CA ASP A 194 -26.46 -0.29 -24.89
C ASP A 194 -24.99 0.04 -24.54
N ASN A 195 -24.47 1.15 -25.06
CA ASN A 195 -23.10 1.56 -24.81
C ASN A 195 -23.01 2.59 -23.68
N GLY A 196 -22.02 2.43 -22.79
CA GLY A 196 -21.68 3.43 -21.78
C GLY A 196 -22.27 3.12 -20.41
N LEU A 197 -22.63 4.18 -19.68
CA LEU A 197 -23.11 4.12 -18.31
C LEU A 197 -24.54 4.65 -18.23
N SER A 198 -25.41 3.95 -17.50
CA SER A 198 -26.81 4.32 -17.31
C SER A 198 -27.26 4.10 -15.88
N LEU A 199 -27.95 5.07 -15.30
CA LEU A 199 -28.68 4.89 -14.04
C LEU A 199 -29.93 4.03 -14.29
N VAL A 200 -30.09 2.96 -13.52
CA VAL A 200 -31.18 1.99 -13.63
C VAL A 200 -31.80 1.68 -12.27
N GLY A 201 -33.02 1.13 -12.29
CA GLY A 201 -33.83 0.85 -11.11
C GLY A 201 -34.88 1.92 -10.84
N SER A 202 -35.94 1.54 -10.12
CA SER A 202 -37.06 2.42 -9.77
C SER A 202 -37.23 2.49 -8.25
N GLY A 203 -37.26 3.71 -7.70
CA GLY A 203 -37.45 3.97 -6.27
C GLY A 203 -36.16 3.83 -5.46
N GLY A 204 -35.73 4.94 -4.82
CA GLY A 204 -34.52 4.98 -3.99
C GLY A 204 -33.25 5.38 -4.75
N ILE A 205 -32.09 4.96 -4.25
CA ILE A 205 -30.78 5.20 -4.89
C ILE A 205 -30.66 4.27 -6.10
N PRO A 206 -30.46 4.80 -7.33
CA PRO A 206 -30.34 3.99 -8.53
C PRO A 206 -29.08 3.13 -8.50
N GLN A 207 -29.03 2.10 -9.35
CA GLN A 207 -27.85 1.29 -9.64
C GLN A 207 -27.20 1.82 -10.93
N LEU A 208 -25.89 1.64 -11.09
CA LEU A 208 -25.19 2.07 -12.29
C LEU A 208 -24.87 0.88 -13.18
N ARG A 209 -25.52 0.82 -14.33
CA ARG A 209 -25.22 -0.18 -15.36
C ARG A 209 -24.12 0.34 -16.29
N ILE A 210 -23.10 -0.48 -16.48
CA ILE A 210 -21.96 -0.30 -17.38
C ILE A 210 -22.12 -1.37 -18.45
N SER A 211 -22.43 -0.93 -19.67
CA SER A 211 -22.79 -1.82 -20.78
C SER A 211 -22.07 -1.42 -22.08
N GLY A 212 -21.97 -2.38 -22.99
CA GLY A 212 -21.44 -2.21 -24.33
C GLY A 212 -20.87 -3.53 -24.86
N PRO A 213 -20.32 -3.55 -26.09
CA PRO A 213 -19.58 -4.70 -26.59
C PRO A 213 -18.29 -4.91 -25.79
N ALA A 214 -17.76 -6.14 -25.84
CA ALA A 214 -16.53 -6.56 -25.16
C ALA A 214 -15.39 -5.53 -25.15
N ASN A 215 -15.09 -4.90 -26.29
CA ASN A 215 -13.97 -3.95 -26.43
C ASN A 215 -14.24 -2.54 -25.86
N LYS A 216 -15.46 -2.25 -25.39
CA LYS A 216 -15.85 -0.93 -24.86
C LYS A 216 -16.15 -0.94 -23.36
N LEU A 217 -16.42 -2.10 -22.77
CA LEU A 217 -16.89 -2.23 -21.38
C LEU A 217 -15.91 -1.63 -20.36
N LYS A 218 -14.62 -1.99 -20.46
CA LYS A 218 -13.56 -1.46 -19.60
C LYS A 218 -13.35 0.04 -19.78
N ASN A 219 -13.50 0.55 -20.99
CA ASN A 219 -13.40 1.98 -21.25
C ASN A 219 -14.56 2.76 -20.61
N ALA A 220 -15.78 2.22 -20.67
CA ALA A 220 -16.92 2.82 -19.99
C ALA A 220 -16.70 2.89 -18.47
N ALA A 221 -16.23 1.81 -17.85
CA ALA A 221 -15.92 1.79 -16.41
C ALA A 221 -14.91 2.87 -15.99
N ARG A 222 -13.92 3.18 -16.85
CA ARG A 222 -12.91 4.22 -16.58
C ARG A 222 -13.49 5.62 -16.36
N LEU A 223 -14.68 5.93 -16.88
CA LEU A 223 -15.30 7.25 -16.68
C LEU A 223 -15.40 7.60 -15.20
N LEU A 224 -15.68 6.61 -14.35
CA LEU A 224 -15.91 6.78 -12.92
C LEU A 224 -14.71 7.32 -12.14
N THR A 225 -13.51 7.22 -12.70
CA THR A 225 -12.27 7.74 -12.09
C THR A 225 -11.57 8.76 -12.97
N ASN A 226 -12.20 9.14 -14.08
CA ASN A 226 -11.69 10.15 -14.99
C ASN A 226 -12.21 11.54 -14.62
N GLY A 227 -11.41 12.59 -14.83
CA GLY A 227 -11.83 13.98 -14.61
C GLY A 227 -13.05 14.39 -15.44
N ALA A 228 -13.34 13.70 -16.55
CA ALA A 228 -14.54 13.90 -17.36
C ALA A 228 -15.85 13.45 -16.69
N LEU A 229 -15.80 12.74 -15.56
CA LEU A 229 -17.01 12.33 -14.82
C LEU A 229 -17.90 13.53 -14.48
N ASN A 230 -17.31 14.69 -14.16
CA ASN A 230 -18.06 15.91 -13.81
C ASN A 230 -18.92 16.45 -14.99
N LEU A 231 -18.67 16.00 -16.21
CA LEU A 231 -19.44 16.37 -17.40
C LEU A 231 -20.62 15.40 -17.67
N ALA A 232 -20.70 14.30 -16.91
CA ALA A 232 -21.70 13.24 -17.07
C ALA A 232 -23.06 13.60 -16.43
N VAL A 233 -23.59 14.78 -16.78
CA VAL A 233 -24.77 15.42 -16.15
C VAL A 233 -26.13 14.85 -16.62
N SER A 234 -26.14 13.63 -17.16
CA SER A 234 -27.33 12.92 -17.64
C SER A 234 -27.46 11.56 -16.97
N THR A 235 -28.65 10.96 -17.03
CA THR A 235 -28.90 9.59 -16.54
C THR A 235 -28.22 8.52 -17.38
N ASN A 236 -27.90 8.83 -18.65
CA ASN A 236 -27.21 7.96 -19.60
C ASN A 236 -26.05 8.71 -20.23
N VAL A 237 -24.88 8.08 -20.31
CA VAL A 237 -23.66 8.67 -20.86
C VAL A 237 -22.87 7.64 -21.67
N VAL A 238 -22.58 7.98 -22.92
CA VAL A 238 -21.71 7.21 -23.80
C VAL A 238 -20.29 7.78 -23.72
N THR A 239 -19.29 6.92 -23.58
CA THR A 239 -17.89 7.34 -23.53
C THR A 239 -17.23 7.22 -24.90
N GLY A 240 -16.49 8.26 -25.29
CA GLY A 240 -15.43 8.13 -26.29
C GLY A 240 -14.20 7.44 -25.69
N ASP A 241 -13.08 7.42 -26.39
CA ASP A 241 -11.85 6.81 -25.86
C ASP A 241 -11.27 7.65 -24.70
N LEU A 242 -11.23 7.05 -23.52
CA LEU A 242 -10.70 7.69 -22.30
C LEU A 242 -9.25 7.25 -22.09
N ARG A 243 -8.35 8.22 -21.98
CA ARG A 243 -6.95 7.96 -21.60
C ARG A 243 -6.89 7.49 -20.15
N SER A 244 -6.12 6.44 -19.88
CA SER A 244 -6.06 5.80 -18.55
C SER A 244 -4.69 5.66 -17.93
N ASP A 245 -3.61 5.88 -18.67
CA ASP A 245 -2.35 5.27 -18.23
C ASP A 245 -1.63 6.17 -17.23
N PRO A 246 -1.36 5.67 -16.01
CA PRO A 246 -0.51 6.37 -15.07
C PRO A 246 0.83 6.66 -15.76
N ARG A 247 1.22 7.92 -15.79
CA ARG A 247 2.56 8.29 -16.24
C ARG A 247 3.48 8.10 -15.06
N PHE A 248 4.31 7.07 -15.15
CA PHE A 248 5.37 6.86 -14.19
C PHE A 248 6.56 7.76 -14.51
N PRO A 249 7.24 8.30 -13.49
CA PRO A 249 8.54 8.92 -13.70
C PRO A 249 9.52 7.86 -14.23
N GLY A 250 10.56 8.31 -14.95
CA GLY A 250 11.70 7.45 -15.24
C GLY A 250 12.58 7.27 -14.01
N ASN A 251 13.87 7.07 -14.24
CA ASN A 251 14.88 6.85 -13.20
C ASN A 251 15.20 8.08 -12.33
N ALA A 252 14.60 9.24 -12.62
CA ALA A 252 14.79 10.47 -11.85
C ALA A 252 13.49 11.28 -11.80
N THR A 253 13.19 11.84 -10.64
CA THR A 253 12.00 12.67 -10.40
C THR A 253 12.22 13.64 -9.23
N THR A 254 11.27 14.51 -8.95
CA THR A 254 11.31 15.38 -7.76
C THR A 254 10.28 14.95 -6.73
N LEU A 255 10.48 15.32 -5.47
CA LEU A 255 9.48 15.12 -4.42
C LEU A 255 8.15 15.78 -4.80
N ALA A 256 8.17 16.95 -5.44
CA ALA A 256 6.97 17.64 -5.92
C ALA A 256 6.20 16.82 -6.96
N ALA A 257 6.90 16.18 -7.91
CA ALA A 257 6.30 15.31 -8.92
C ALA A 257 5.73 14.01 -8.30
N LEU A 258 6.30 13.55 -7.19
CA LEU A 258 5.75 12.45 -6.38
C LEU A 258 4.59 12.88 -5.45
N GLY A 259 4.16 14.14 -5.51
CA GLY A 259 3.03 14.67 -4.74
C GLY A 259 3.42 15.33 -3.41
N ARG A 260 4.71 15.61 -3.17
CA ARG A 260 5.24 16.25 -1.95
C ARG A 260 5.85 17.61 -2.29
N ARG A 261 5.07 18.69 -2.15
CA ARG A 261 5.49 20.04 -2.59
C ARG A 261 6.46 20.75 -1.63
N VAL A 262 6.18 20.74 -0.33
CA VAL A 262 7.05 21.24 0.74
C VAL A 262 6.71 20.46 2.00
N ILE A 263 7.71 20.05 2.76
CA ILE A 263 7.52 19.33 4.03
C ILE A 263 8.21 20.15 5.13
N THR A 264 7.47 20.55 6.15
CA THR A 264 7.98 21.40 7.23
C THR A 264 7.61 20.81 8.58
N ALA A 265 8.53 20.92 9.55
CA ALA A 265 8.30 20.65 10.97
C ALA A 265 8.89 21.79 11.80
N ALA A 266 8.36 22.03 13.00
CA ALA A 266 8.83 23.08 13.89
C ALA A 266 8.82 22.58 15.33
N GLY A 267 9.95 22.67 16.03
CA GLY A 267 10.12 22.07 17.36
C GLY A 267 11.50 22.29 17.96
N ALA A 268 11.78 21.67 19.11
CA ALA A 268 13.12 21.69 19.71
C ALA A 268 14.11 20.78 18.98
N ALA A 269 13.60 19.66 18.50
CA ALA A 269 14.30 18.73 17.63
C ALA A 269 13.38 18.32 16.46
N PRO A 270 13.11 19.24 15.51
CA PRO A 270 12.13 18.99 14.46
C PRO A 270 12.60 17.87 13.55
N GLN A 271 11.66 17.05 13.10
CA GLN A 271 11.89 15.97 12.15
C GLN A 271 10.85 16.00 11.03
N VAL A 272 11.28 15.74 9.80
CA VAL A 272 10.40 15.53 8.66
C VAL A 272 10.66 14.16 8.06
N THR A 273 9.59 13.42 7.76
CA THR A 273 9.69 12.11 7.12
C THR A 273 9.22 12.20 5.68
N ILE A 274 10.12 11.88 4.75
CA ILE A 274 9.85 11.78 3.32
C ILE A 274 9.48 10.32 3.03
N TYR A 275 8.23 10.10 2.61
CA TYR A 275 7.77 8.79 2.18
C TYR A 275 7.94 8.62 0.67
N LEU A 276 8.77 7.67 0.26
CA LEU A 276 8.94 7.25 -1.14
C LEU A 276 8.29 5.89 -1.34
N ASP A 277 7.15 5.86 -2.01
CA ASP A 277 6.43 4.63 -2.36
C ASP A 277 6.89 4.14 -3.73
N GLN A 278 7.39 2.90 -3.81
CA GLN A 278 7.89 2.31 -5.05
C GLN A 278 6.80 2.25 -6.15
N THR A 279 5.54 2.13 -5.76
CA THR A 279 4.41 2.07 -6.70
C THR A 279 4.27 3.34 -7.53
N LYS A 280 4.80 4.48 -7.05
CA LYS A 280 4.87 5.75 -7.79
C LYS A 280 5.81 5.69 -9.00
N PHE A 281 6.76 4.76 -9.02
CA PHE A 281 7.66 4.49 -10.14
C PHE A 281 7.13 3.42 -11.10
N GLY A 282 6.10 2.67 -10.68
CA GLY A 282 5.47 1.65 -11.52
C GLY A 282 6.27 0.36 -11.67
N HIS A 283 7.33 0.17 -10.88
CA HIS A 283 8.11 -1.06 -10.82
C HIS A 283 8.89 -1.13 -9.50
N SER A 284 9.52 -2.27 -9.21
CA SER A 284 10.46 -2.37 -8.09
C SER A 284 11.73 -1.55 -8.36
N ILE A 285 12.29 -0.89 -7.35
CA ILE A 285 13.45 0.00 -7.49
C ILE A 285 14.64 -0.43 -6.62
N GLN A 286 15.84 -0.04 -7.03
CA GLN A 286 17.10 -0.21 -6.31
C GLN A 286 18.03 0.99 -6.57
N GLY A 287 19.13 1.08 -5.84
CA GLY A 287 20.12 2.15 -5.99
C GLY A 287 19.53 3.53 -5.68
N VAL A 288 18.63 3.60 -4.70
CA VAL A 288 17.88 4.82 -4.38
C VAL A 288 18.81 5.87 -3.81
N ARG A 289 18.75 7.09 -4.35
CA ARG A 289 19.44 8.26 -3.84
C ARG A 289 18.54 9.48 -3.85
N VAL A 290 18.64 10.30 -2.81
CA VAL A 290 17.80 11.48 -2.61
C VAL A 290 18.69 12.71 -2.46
N HIS A 291 18.54 13.68 -3.35
CA HIS A 291 19.15 15.01 -3.21
C HIS A 291 18.25 15.86 -2.32
N VAL A 292 18.52 15.82 -1.02
CA VAL A 292 17.76 16.57 -0.03
C VAL A 292 18.17 18.03 -0.10
N GLN A 293 17.23 18.88 -0.53
CA GLN A 293 17.35 20.32 -0.56
C GLN A 293 16.38 20.93 0.46
N GLY A 294 16.86 21.84 1.29
CA GLY A 294 16.07 22.35 2.40
C GLY A 294 16.78 23.40 3.23
N SER A 295 16.16 23.72 4.36
CA SER A 295 16.72 24.63 5.35
C SER A 295 16.22 24.32 6.75
N TYR A 296 16.95 24.76 7.76
CA TYR A 296 16.50 24.81 9.14
C TYR A 296 16.85 26.15 9.81
N THR A 297 16.13 26.51 10.87
CA THR A 297 16.49 27.69 11.69
C THR A 297 17.89 27.49 12.30
N PRO A 298 18.87 28.37 12.04
CA PRO A 298 20.21 28.22 12.59
C PRO A 298 20.20 28.07 14.11
N VAL A 299 20.90 27.05 14.61
CA VAL A 299 21.05 26.79 16.05
C VAL A 299 22.05 27.80 16.62
N PRO A 300 21.71 28.53 17.71
CA PRO A 300 22.65 29.47 18.32
C PRO A 300 23.93 28.77 18.75
N SER A 301 25.09 29.43 18.60
CA SER A 301 26.40 28.82 18.85
C SER A 301 26.65 28.36 20.30
N ALA A 302 25.81 28.78 21.25
CA ALA A 302 25.81 28.31 22.63
C ALA A 302 25.24 26.89 22.80
N PHE A 303 24.59 26.36 21.77
CA PHE A 303 23.97 25.05 21.74
C PHE A 303 24.64 24.17 20.67
N GLY A 304 24.87 22.90 20.99
CA GLY A 304 25.24 21.91 19.97
C GLY A 304 24.05 21.57 19.09
N GLY A 305 24.26 21.41 17.80
CA GLY A 305 23.24 20.99 16.83
C GLY A 305 23.79 19.99 15.83
N GLN A 306 22.97 19.05 15.40
CA GLN A 306 23.32 18.02 14.43
C GLN A 306 22.12 17.76 13.50
N VAL A 307 22.38 17.68 12.20
CA VAL A 307 21.40 17.15 11.25
C VAL A 307 21.68 15.67 11.04
N THR A 308 20.64 14.85 11.12
CA THR A 308 20.72 13.40 10.89
C THR A 308 19.71 12.99 9.83
N VAL A 309 20.12 12.11 8.93
CA VAL A 309 19.24 11.45 7.97
C VAL A 309 19.22 9.96 8.26
N SER A 310 18.03 9.38 8.41
CA SER A 310 17.85 7.99 8.83
C SER A 310 16.69 7.31 8.13
N ILE A 311 16.68 5.97 8.15
CA ILE A 311 15.52 5.14 7.77
C ILE A 311 15.25 4.19 8.93
N ALA A 312 14.00 4.16 9.42
CA ALA A 312 13.60 3.31 10.55
C ALA A 312 14.53 3.43 11.78
N GLY A 313 15.05 4.63 12.03
CA GLY A 313 15.99 4.92 13.12
C GLY A 313 17.45 4.55 12.85
N GLU A 314 17.76 3.91 11.72
CA GLU A 314 19.12 3.62 11.31
C GLU A 314 19.75 4.85 10.61
N PRO A 315 20.81 5.46 11.16
CA PRO A 315 21.43 6.65 10.58
C PRO A 315 22.17 6.30 9.30
N LEU A 316 21.83 7.00 8.21
CA LEU A 316 22.54 6.92 6.93
C LEU A 316 23.68 7.93 6.88
N GLU A 317 23.38 9.17 7.28
CA GLU A 317 24.33 10.27 7.33
C GLU A 317 24.02 11.17 8.53
N SER A 318 25.05 11.86 9.02
CA SER A 318 24.89 12.94 9.99
C SER A 318 25.99 13.98 9.83
N TRP A 319 25.67 15.24 10.09
CA TRP A 319 26.63 16.34 10.05
C TRP A 319 26.27 17.42 11.08
N PRO A 320 27.23 18.26 11.52
CA PRO A 320 26.96 19.36 12.43
C PRO A 320 25.95 20.36 11.85
N ALA A 321 25.10 20.95 12.69
CA ALA A 321 24.25 22.05 12.27
C ALA A 321 25.11 23.30 11.98
N GLU A 322 25.18 23.67 10.70
CA GLU A 322 25.87 24.86 10.21
C GLU A 322 25.06 26.16 10.47
N PRO A 323 25.73 27.32 10.63
CA PRO A 323 25.08 28.61 10.81
C PRO A 323 24.27 29.09 9.59
N SER A 324 24.54 28.55 8.40
CA SER A 324 23.80 28.88 7.17
C SER A 324 22.35 28.41 7.24
N GLY A 325 22.07 27.36 8.03
CA GLY A 325 20.76 26.73 8.07
C GLY A 325 20.37 26.06 6.75
N VAL A 326 21.29 25.80 5.82
CA VAL A 326 20.98 25.23 4.50
C VAL A 326 21.23 23.72 4.49
N ILE A 327 20.36 22.96 3.83
CA ILE A 327 20.55 21.54 3.52
C ILE A 327 20.67 21.40 2.00
N ASP A 328 21.80 20.84 1.56
CA ASP A 328 22.06 20.51 0.15
C ASP A 328 22.97 19.27 0.11
N ARG A 329 22.37 18.07 0.18
CA ARG A 329 23.10 16.80 0.33
C ARG A 329 22.47 15.67 -0.48
N TRP A 330 23.30 14.84 -1.09
CA TRP A 330 22.88 13.56 -1.66
C TRP A 330 22.95 12.48 -0.57
N ILE A 331 21.85 11.77 -0.37
CA ILE A 331 21.74 10.68 0.59
C ILE A 331 21.51 9.38 -0.19
N ALA A 332 22.43 8.43 -0.08
CA ALA A 332 22.26 7.10 -0.65
C ALA A 332 21.49 6.20 0.33
N VAL A 333 20.49 5.48 -0.19
CA VAL A 333 19.73 4.49 0.58
C VAL A 333 20.26 3.10 0.24
N PRO A 334 20.85 2.37 1.21
CA PRO A 334 21.24 0.98 1.00
C PRO A 334 20.04 0.13 0.56
N ASP A 335 20.23 -0.73 -0.45
CA ASP A 335 19.13 -1.55 -0.98
C ASP A 335 18.46 -2.45 0.08
N ARG A 336 19.19 -2.83 1.14
CA ARG A 336 18.61 -3.57 2.28
C ARG A 336 17.58 -2.81 3.10
N LEU A 337 17.58 -1.48 3.00
CA LEU A 337 16.62 -0.58 3.63
C LEU A 337 15.50 -0.16 2.67
N VAL A 338 15.55 -0.60 1.41
CA VAL A 338 14.48 -0.39 0.45
C VAL A 338 13.32 -1.34 0.77
N GLY A 339 12.29 -0.79 1.40
CA GLY A 339 10.98 -1.42 1.59
C GLY A 339 9.98 -1.01 0.52
N ARG A 340 8.73 -1.50 0.61
CA ARG A 340 7.61 -1.06 -0.24
C ARG A 340 7.42 0.47 -0.22
N SER A 341 7.55 1.05 0.97
CA SER A 341 7.63 2.49 1.21
C SER A 341 8.91 2.78 2.00
N ILE A 342 9.70 3.73 1.52
CA ILE A 342 10.93 4.18 2.16
C ILE A 342 10.58 5.43 2.97
N ALA A 343 10.76 5.37 4.29
CA ALA A 343 10.55 6.49 5.19
C ALA A 343 11.90 7.13 5.53
N LEU A 344 12.34 8.09 4.73
CA LEU A 344 13.59 8.83 4.94
C LEU A 344 13.32 10.00 5.88
N THR A 345 13.83 9.92 7.11
CA THR A 345 13.66 10.94 8.14
C THR A 345 14.86 11.87 8.17
N VAL A 346 14.61 13.17 8.00
CA VAL A 346 15.58 14.25 8.21
C VAL A 346 15.24 14.91 9.54
N ALA A 347 16.18 14.92 10.48
CA ALA A 347 15.99 15.49 11.81
C ALA A 347 17.09 16.50 12.14
N VAL A 348 16.72 17.58 12.83
CA VAL A 348 17.67 18.51 13.46
C VAL A 348 17.63 18.24 14.96
N ASN A 349 18.69 17.64 15.48
CA ASN A 349 18.86 17.42 16.91
C ASN A 349 19.59 18.62 17.52
N THR A 350 19.11 19.10 18.66
CA THR A 350 19.77 20.17 19.40
C THR A 350 20.09 19.71 20.82
N THR A 351 21.16 20.27 21.39
CA THR A 351 21.52 20.09 22.81
C THR A 351 21.32 21.41 23.52
N GLY A 352 20.73 21.41 24.72
CA GLY A 352 20.49 22.65 25.45
C GLY A 352 19.40 22.52 26.50
N ASN A 353 19.25 23.57 27.32
CA ASN A 353 18.08 23.72 28.17
C ASN A 353 16.94 24.31 27.31
N GLU A 354 15.84 23.57 27.17
CA GLU A 354 14.64 23.99 26.44
C GLU A 354 13.85 25.11 27.17
N GLY A 355 14.30 25.53 28.37
CA GLY A 355 13.66 26.60 29.14
C GLY A 355 12.35 26.15 29.79
N ARG A 356 11.53 27.10 30.29
CA ARG A 356 10.17 26.80 30.76
C ARG A 356 9.20 26.73 29.58
N CYS A 357 8.01 26.18 29.78
CA CYS A 357 6.99 26.10 28.73
C CYS A 357 6.77 27.48 28.08
N ASN A 358 6.78 27.54 26.74
CA ASN A 358 6.66 28.77 25.93
C ASN A 358 7.86 29.75 25.95
N GLU A 359 8.97 29.44 26.62
CA GLU A 359 10.21 30.25 26.55
C GLU A 359 11.09 29.87 25.35
N PHE A 360 10.93 28.64 24.83
CA PHE A 360 11.65 28.16 23.65
C PHE A 360 11.15 28.80 22.35
N ARG A 361 12.06 29.01 21.39
CA ARG A 361 11.72 29.38 20.01
C ARG A 361 11.96 28.17 19.11
N PRO A 362 10.95 27.71 18.34
CA PRO A 362 11.08 26.49 17.56
C PRO A 362 12.16 26.61 16.48
N VAL A 363 12.94 25.56 16.32
CA VAL A 363 13.70 25.32 15.09
C VAL A 363 12.69 24.87 14.05
N VAL A 364 12.61 25.59 12.94
CA VAL A 364 11.79 25.20 11.79
C VAL A 364 12.70 24.45 10.82
N LEU A 365 12.35 23.22 10.45
CA LEU A 365 13.01 22.41 9.42
C LEU A 365 12.09 22.32 8.20
N THR A 366 12.63 22.59 7.01
CA THR A 366 11.92 22.55 5.74
C THR A 366 12.71 21.73 4.72
N VAL A 367 12.05 20.78 4.06
CA VAL A 367 12.55 20.09 2.87
C VAL A 367 11.73 20.53 1.66
N LEU A 368 12.43 20.95 0.61
CA LEU A 368 11.86 21.49 -0.61
C LEU A 368 11.38 20.35 -1.53
N GLY A 369 10.25 20.56 -2.21
CA GLY A 369 9.75 19.66 -3.23
C GLY A 369 10.64 19.57 -4.49
N SER A 370 11.60 20.49 -4.65
CA SER A 370 12.62 20.43 -5.71
C SER A 370 13.67 19.34 -5.47
N SER A 371 13.73 18.79 -4.25
CA SER A 371 14.60 17.66 -3.92
C SER A 371 14.41 16.52 -4.92
N VAL A 372 15.51 16.01 -5.47
CA VAL A 372 15.52 15.02 -6.54
C VAL A 372 15.63 13.61 -5.96
N VAL A 373 14.93 12.65 -6.55
CA VAL A 373 15.05 11.22 -6.24
C VAL A 373 15.51 10.52 -7.51
N GLU A 374 16.62 9.78 -7.43
CA GLU A 374 17.08 8.90 -8.50
C GLU A 374 17.01 7.44 -8.07
N THR A 375 16.66 6.58 -9.02
CA THR A 375 16.43 5.15 -8.83
C THR A 375 16.82 4.37 -10.07
N THR A 376 16.96 3.05 -9.94
CA THR A 376 17.06 2.14 -11.08
C THR A 376 16.07 0.98 -10.91
N PRO A 377 15.61 0.33 -12.00
CA PRO A 377 14.77 -0.85 -11.87
C PRO A 377 15.48 -1.99 -11.14
N ALA A 378 14.78 -2.61 -10.17
CA ALA A 378 15.26 -3.79 -9.46
C ALA A 378 14.80 -5.07 -10.18
N ASN A 379 15.76 -5.96 -10.45
CA ASN A 379 15.50 -7.30 -10.96
C ASN A 379 16.56 -8.28 -10.40
N PRO A 380 16.23 -9.14 -9.42
CA PRO A 380 14.89 -9.41 -8.88
C PRO A 380 14.28 -8.24 -8.07
N PRO A 381 12.97 -8.29 -7.75
CA PRO A 381 12.31 -7.28 -6.92
C PRO A 381 12.93 -7.13 -5.51
N ILE A 382 12.99 -5.88 -5.02
CA ILE A 382 13.48 -5.54 -3.68
C ILE A 382 12.38 -4.75 -2.93
N PRO A 383 11.97 -5.19 -1.72
CA PRO A 383 12.30 -6.48 -1.11
C PRO A 383 11.62 -7.64 -1.88
N SER A 384 11.96 -8.89 -1.57
CA SER A 384 11.33 -10.08 -2.17
C SER A 384 9.93 -10.37 -1.59
N GLY A 385 9.24 -11.37 -2.15
CA GLY A 385 8.04 -11.95 -1.54
C GLY A 385 6.80 -11.06 -1.57
N PHE A 386 5.92 -11.18 -0.57
CA PHE A 386 4.77 -10.29 -0.41
C PHE A 386 5.16 -8.83 -0.22
N ARG A 387 6.34 -8.57 0.33
CA ARG A 387 6.88 -7.20 0.50
C ARG A 387 7.21 -6.53 -0.83
N SER A 388 7.46 -7.32 -1.88
CA SER A 388 7.63 -6.85 -3.27
C SER A 388 6.34 -6.40 -3.94
N LEU A 389 5.18 -6.72 -3.36
CA LEU A 389 3.88 -6.44 -3.95
C LEU A 389 3.32 -5.12 -3.41
N PRO A 390 2.64 -4.31 -4.23
CA PRO A 390 2.26 -4.62 -5.61
C PRO A 390 3.27 -4.13 -6.66
N GLN A 391 4.34 -3.42 -6.27
CA GLN A 391 5.28 -2.79 -7.21
C GLN A 391 5.95 -3.77 -8.18
N ALA A 392 6.13 -5.05 -7.80
CA ALA A 392 6.67 -6.07 -8.70
C ALA A 392 5.66 -6.58 -9.75
N LEU A 393 4.38 -6.21 -9.63
CA LEU A 393 3.31 -6.51 -10.59
C LEU A 393 2.98 -5.31 -11.50
N MET A 394 3.65 -4.17 -11.30
CA MET A 394 3.43 -2.95 -12.06
C MET A 394 4.39 -2.87 -13.25
N PRO A 395 4.09 -2.09 -14.31
CA PRO A 395 2.95 -1.14 -14.45
C PRO A 395 1.63 -1.80 -14.83
N GLN A 396 1.66 -3.02 -15.38
CA GLN A 396 0.49 -3.79 -15.78
C GLN A 396 0.62 -5.25 -15.32
N VAL A 397 -0.47 -5.78 -14.79
CA VAL A 397 -0.56 -7.17 -14.29
C VAL A 397 -1.62 -7.96 -15.03
N GLN A 398 -1.29 -9.18 -15.44
CA GLN A 398 -2.28 -10.11 -15.97
C GLN A 398 -3.00 -10.83 -14.81
N VAL A 399 -4.30 -11.04 -14.94
CA VAL A 399 -5.12 -11.72 -13.93
C VAL A 399 -5.66 -12.99 -14.56
N GLY A 400 -4.98 -14.11 -14.34
CA GLY A 400 -5.35 -15.42 -14.85
C GLY A 400 -6.40 -16.10 -13.96
N ILE A 401 -7.60 -16.32 -14.50
CA ILE A 401 -8.70 -17.01 -13.82
C ILE A 401 -9.24 -18.17 -14.66
N GLY A 402 -10.06 -19.04 -14.05
CA GLY A 402 -10.84 -20.05 -14.76
C GLY A 402 -11.77 -19.40 -15.79
N GLN A 403 -11.96 -20.06 -16.94
CA GLN A 403 -12.85 -19.55 -17.99
C GLN A 403 -14.29 -19.46 -17.48
N ASN A 404 -14.93 -18.32 -17.68
CA ASN A 404 -16.31 -18.04 -17.29
C ASN A 404 -16.62 -18.38 -15.82
N SER A 405 -15.61 -18.28 -14.94
CA SER A 405 -15.70 -18.68 -13.53
C SER A 405 -16.02 -17.46 -12.66
N PHE A 406 -17.29 -17.31 -12.27
CA PHE A 406 -17.68 -16.30 -11.28
C PHE A 406 -16.93 -16.44 -9.94
N PRO A 407 -16.76 -17.64 -9.35
CA PRO A 407 -16.01 -17.79 -8.10
C PRO A 407 -14.55 -17.32 -8.21
N ASP A 408 -13.86 -17.64 -9.31
CA ASP A 408 -12.47 -17.19 -9.48
C ASP A 408 -12.36 -15.69 -9.75
N LEU A 409 -13.34 -15.11 -10.46
CA LEU A 409 -13.45 -13.66 -10.60
C LEU A 409 -13.62 -12.98 -9.22
N ALA A 410 -14.46 -13.53 -8.35
CA ALA A 410 -14.65 -12.98 -7.00
C ALA A 410 -13.34 -13.02 -6.19
N ARG A 411 -12.60 -14.14 -6.23
CA ARG A 411 -11.27 -14.26 -5.59
C ARG A 411 -10.26 -13.28 -6.18
N ALA A 412 -10.22 -13.15 -7.50
CA ALA A 412 -9.34 -12.21 -8.18
C ALA A 412 -9.63 -10.76 -7.78
N ILE A 413 -10.91 -10.38 -7.69
CA ILE A 413 -11.30 -9.05 -7.20
C ILE A 413 -10.85 -8.83 -5.76
N GLN A 414 -11.02 -9.80 -4.85
CA GLN A 414 -10.54 -9.69 -3.47
C GLN A 414 -9.02 -9.51 -3.37
N ILE A 415 -8.25 -10.22 -4.21
CA ILE A 415 -6.79 -10.08 -4.26
C ILE A 415 -6.39 -8.71 -4.80
N VAL A 416 -6.99 -8.28 -5.92
CA VAL A 416 -6.67 -7.00 -6.55
C VAL A 416 -7.05 -5.82 -5.65
N THR A 417 -8.19 -5.87 -4.97
CA THR A 417 -8.59 -4.81 -4.02
C THR A 417 -7.70 -4.83 -2.78
N GLY A 418 -7.31 -6.00 -2.28
CA GLY A 418 -6.33 -6.17 -1.22
C GLY A 418 -4.98 -5.53 -1.54
N LEU A 419 -4.44 -5.80 -2.73
CA LEU A 419 -3.23 -5.15 -3.23
C LEU A 419 -3.43 -3.65 -3.46
N GLN A 420 -4.60 -3.23 -3.95
CA GLN A 420 -4.88 -1.81 -4.15
C GLN A 420 -4.93 -1.03 -2.83
N ARG A 421 -5.28 -1.67 -1.71
CA ARG A 421 -5.25 -1.06 -0.36
C ARG A 421 -3.84 -0.75 0.15
N ILE A 422 -2.79 -1.25 -0.53
CA ILE A 422 -1.39 -1.00 -0.19
C ILE A 422 -0.60 -0.25 -1.29
N THR A 423 -1.25 0.19 -2.37
CA THR A 423 -0.73 1.18 -3.35
C THR A 423 -1.63 2.43 -3.49
N ASP A 424 -1.04 3.58 -3.78
CA ASP A 424 -1.79 4.80 -4.12
C ASP A 424 -2.17 4.91 -5.59
N ILE A 425 -1.47 4.18 -6.47
CA ILE A 425 -1.70 4.20 -7.91
C ILE A 425 -2.63 3.03 -8.28
N PRO A 426 -3.70 3.27 -9.06
CA PRO A 426 -4.56 2.21 -9.55
C PRO A 426 -3.77 1.12 -10.28
N LEU A 427 -3.98 -0.14 -9.92
CA LEU A 427 -3.41 -1.28 -10.62
C LEU A 427 -4.03 -1.40 -12.01
N THR A 428 -3.18 -1.43 -13.04
CA THR A 428 -3.63 -1.69 -14.40
C THR A 428 -3.67 -3.19 -14.61
N THR A 429 -4.88 -3.75 -14.65
CA THR A 429 -5.07 -5.20 -14.79
C THR A 429 -5.40 -5.58 -16.23
N GLN A 430 -5.19 -6.84 -16.57
CA GLN A 430 -5.73 -7.47 -17.77
C GLN A 430 -6.18 -8.89 -17.44
N VAL A 431 -7.49 -9.13 -17.38
CA VAL A 431 -8.01 -10.47 -17.10
C VAL A 431 -7.80 -11.39 -18.31
N THR A 432 -7.37 -12.61 -18.04
CA THR A 432 -7.06 -13.63 -19.03
C THR A 432 -7.26 -15.04 -18.45
N SER A 433 -6.99 -16.07 -19.25
CA SER A 433 -6.95 -17.45 -18.74
C SER A 433 -5.66 -17.72 -17.96
N VAL A 434 -5.72 -18.66 -17.02
CA VAL A 434 -4.53 -19.14 -16.29
C VAL A 434 -3.38 -19.50 -17.24
N LYS A 435 -3.66 -20.25 -18.30
CA LYS A 435 -2.63 -20.65 -19.29
C LYS A 435 -1.99 -19.43 -19.97
N GLN A 436 -2.79 -18.49 -20.46
CA GLN A 436 -2.27 -17.31 -21.14
C GLN A 436 -1.47 -16.40 -20.20
N ALA A 437 -1.89 -16.25 -18.93
CA ALA A 437 -1.12 -15.54 -17.91
C ALA A 437 0.26 -16.16 -17.69
N LEU A 438 0.33 -17.49 -17.67
CA LEU A 438 1.58 -18.23 -17.49
C LEU A 438 2.46 -18.25 -18.75
N ASP A 439 1.89 -18.19 -19.95
CA ASP A 439 2.66 -18.22 -21.20
C ASP A 439 3.17 -16.83 -21.64
N SER A 440 2.64 -15.73 -21.09
CA SER A 440 2.90 -14.36 -21.58
C SER A 440 4.25 -13.74 -21.21
N GLY A 441 4.92 -14.25 -20.18
CA GLY A 441 6.12 -13.60 -19.61
C GLY A 441 5.86 -12.28 -18.89
N ALA A 442 4.60 -11.83 -18.78
CA ALA A 442 4.22 -10.64 -18.00
C ALA A 442 3.97 -10.99 -16.52
N PRO A 443 4.16 -10.06 -15.56
CA PRO A 443 3.75 -10.27 -14.18
C PRO A 443 2.28 -10.65 -14.09
N ALA A 444 1.94 -11.58 -13.19
CA ALA A 444 0.58 -12.11 -13.14
C ALA A 444 0.08 -12.44 -11.74
N ILE A 445 -1.21 -12.23 -11.52
CA ILE A 445 -2.01 -12.82 -10.44
C ILE A 445 -2.72 -14.02 -11.03
N VAL A 446 -2.57 -15.21 -10.45
CA VAL A 446 -3.16 -16.45 -10.95
C VAL A 446 -4.05 -17.06 -9.88
N VAL A 447 -5.33 -17.23 -10.18
CA VAL A 447 -6.28 -17.94 -9.32
C VAL A 447 -6.48 -19.34 -9.89
N SER A 448 -6.03 -20.33 -9.13
CA SER A 448 -6.16 -21.75 -9.46
C SER A 448 -6.74 -22.48 -8.24
N ALA A 449 -7.99 -22.16 -7.92
CA ALA A 449 -8.62 -22.54 -6.65
C ALA A 449 -8.82 -24.05 -6.49
N ASP A 450 -8.94 -24.81 -7.58
CA ASP A 450 -9.13 -26.27 -7.57
C ASP A 450 -7.82 -27.05 -7.40
N GLY A 451 -6.67 -26.38 -7.42
CA GLY A 451 -5.35 -27.02 -7.30
C GLY A 451 -4.30 -26.40 -8.21
N TRP A 452 -3.03 -26.69 -7.91
CA TRP A 452 -1.91 -26.29 -8.74
C TRP A 452 -1.35 -27.48 -9.51
N ASN A 453 -1.44 -27.44 -10.84
CA ASN A 453 -0.99 -28.49 -11.74
C ASN A 453 0.05 -28.02 -12.78
N GLN A 454 0.59 -26.81 -12.61
CA GLN A 454 1.48 -26.18 -13.58
C GLN A 454 2.92 -26.59 -13.31
N LYS A 455 3.47 -27.49 -14.14
CA LYS A 455 4.82 -28.04 -13.96
C LYS A 455 5.94 -27.05 -14.26
N SER A 456 5.66 -26.03 -15.08
CA SER A 456 6.64 -25.00 -15.45
C SER A 456 6.97 -24.04 -14.31
N ILE A 457 6.09 -23.94 -13.31
CA ILE A 457 6.24 -23.02 -12.18
C ILE A 457 6.19 -23.84 -10.90
N THR A 458 7.34 -23.91 -10.21
CA THR A 458 7.44 -24.56 -8.90
C THR A 458 7.00 -23.60 -7.82
N LEU A 459 5.94 -23.94 -7.08
CA LEU A 459 5.50 -23.16 -5.94
C LEU A 459 6.42 -23.36 -4.72
N PRO A 460 6.63 -22.32 -3.89
CA PRO A 460 7.36 -22.44 -2.63
C PRO A 460 6.77 -23.48 -1.68
N LEU A 461 5.46 -23.63 -1.66
CA LEU A 461 4.71 -24.65 -0.92
C LEU A 461 3.91 -25.50 -1.90
N SER A 462 4.13 -26.81 -1.86
CA SER A 462 3.36 -27.80 -2.62
C SER A 462 2.89 -28.94 -1.71
N SER A 463 1.90 -29.69 -2.16
CA SER A 463 1.40 -30.87 -1.46
C SER A 463 1.24 -32.01 -2.44
N SER A 464 1.67 -33.21 -2.03
CA SER A 464 1.39 -34.46 -2.71
C SER A 464 0.96 -35.48 -1.67
N ASP A 465 -0.24 -36.04 -1.85
CA ASP A 465 -0.87 -36.97 -0.91
C ASP A 465 -0.98 -36.38 0.51
N ARG A 466 -0.19 -36.92 1.46
CA ARG A 466 -0.11 -36.47 2.86
C ARG A 466 1.11 -35.61 3.13
N THR A 467 1.97 -35.39 2.13
CA THR A 467 3.25 -34.73 2.32
C THR A 467 3.21 -33.31 1.80
N ILE A 468 3.35 -32.36 2.72
CA ILE A 468 3.59 -30.96 2.41
C ILE A 468 5.08 -30.77 2.17
N THR A 469 5.44 -30.21 1.03
CA THR A 469 6.82 -29.91 0.67
C THR A 469 7.00 -28.41 0.58
N LEU A 470 7.98 -27.91 1.32
CA LEU A 470 8.49 -26.56 1.19
C LEU A 470 9.75 -26.61 0.32
N SER A 471 9.70 -25.93 -0.81
CA SER A 471 10.86 -25.70 -1.67
C SER A 471 11.95 -24.96 -0.91
N GLY A 472 13.21 -25.29 -1.17
CA GLY A 472 14.35 -24.55 -0.65
C GLY A 472 14.49 -23.19 -1.32
N ALA A 473 15.06 -22.20 -0.63
CA ALA A 473 15.43 -20.91 -1.20
C ALA A 473 16.96 -20.81 -1.26
N GLY A 474 17.52 -20.49 -2.45
CA GLY A 474 18.97 -20.49 -2.64
C GLY A 474 19.61 -21.85 -2.34
N ASN A 475 20.46 -21.90 -1.31
CA ASN A 475 21.15 -23.11 -0.87
C ASN A 475 20.40 -23.91 0.21
N ASP A 476 19.23 -23.44 0.66
CA ASP A 476 18.50 -24.12 1.74
C ASP A 476 17.92 -25.46 1.27
N PRO A 477 17.99 -26.51 2.11
CA PRO A 477 17.40 -27.79 1.76
C PRO A 477 15.88 -27.72 1.72
N LYS A 478 15.27 -28.54 0.85
CA LYS A 478 13.83 -28.79 0.89
C LYS A 478 13.46 -29.34 2.26
N ALA A 479 12.31 -28.91 2.79
CA ALA A 479 11.70 -29.57 3.94
C ALA A 479 10.41 -30.25 3.50
N ALA A 480 10.16 -31.42 4.08
CA ALA A 480 8.94 -32.18 3.86
C ALA A 480 8.32 -32.54 5.21
N LEU A 481 7.01 -32.38 5.31
CA LEU A 481 6.20 -32.72 6.48
C LEU A 481 5.12 -33.68 6.02
N THR A 482 5.14 -34.92 6.50
CA THR A 482 4.06 -35.87 6.27
C THR A 482 3.04 -35.74 7.40
N LEU A 483 1.81 -35.42 7.04
CA LEU A 483 0.70 -35.21 7.98
C LEU A 483 -0.13 -36.50 8.12
N ASP A 484 -0.53 -36.83 9.35
CA ASP A 484 -1.47 -37.92 9.61
C ASP A 484 -2.56 -37.47 10.60
N PRO A 485 -3.82 -37.30 10.14
CA PRO A 485 -4.27 -37.42 8.76
C PRO A 485 -3.71 -36.29 7.86
N GLY A 486 -3.74 -36.51 6.53
CA GLY A 486 -3.42 -35.44 5.57
C GLY A 486 -4.34 -34.24 5.73
N ALA A 487 -3.85 -33.04 5.41
CA ALA A 487 -4.61 -31.80 5.54
C ALA A 487 -4.83 -31.11 4.19
N GLN A 488 -6.05 -30.64 3.96
CA GLN A 488 -6.33 -29.71 2.88
C GLN A 488 -6.00 -28.28 3.32
N PHE A 489 -5.57 -27.43 2.40
CA PHE A 489 -5.32 -26.02 2.68
C PHE A 489 -5.55 -25.12 1.47
N GLY A 490 -5.81 -23.84 1.76
CA GLY A 490 -5.73 -22.73 0.82
C GLY A 490 -4.39 -22.04 0.99
N SER A 491 -3.82 -21.49 -0.08
CA SER A 491 -2.57 -20.75 -0.01
C SER A 491 -2.53 -19.57 -0.99
N LEU A 492 -1.85 -18.52 -0.56
CA LEU A 492 -1.42 -17.42 -1.39
C LEU A 492 0.11 -17.44 -1.40
N GLN A 493 0.73 -17.40 -2.58
CA GLN A 493 2.16 -17.60 -2.73
C GLN A 493 2.75 -16.65 -3.77
N THR A 494 3.89 -16.05 -3.47
CA THR A 494 4.65 -15.26 -4.43
C THR A 494 5.78 -16.08 -5.04
N VAL A 495 5.97 -15.96 -6.35
CA VAL A 495 7.06 -16.60 -7.08
C VAL A 495 7.77 -15.58 -7.95
N PHE A 496 9.09 -15.57 -7.92
CA PHE A 496 9.90 -14.91 -8.93
C PHE A 496 10.58 -16.00 -9.77
N ASP A 497 10.22 -16.11 -11.05
CA ASP A 497 10.68 -17.19 -11.94
C ASP A 497 12.02 -16.88 -12.64
N GLY A 498 12.70 -15.81 -12.23
CA GLY A 498 13.92 -15.31 -12.85
C GLY A 498 13.68 -14.16 -13.84
N GLN A 499 12.44 -13.95 -14.29
CA GLN A 499 12.09 -12.89 -15.24
C GLN A 499 10.95 -12.01 -14.72
N ARG A 500 10.01 -12.57 -13.97
CA ARG A 500 8.81 -11.86 -13.53
C ARG A 500 8.32 -12.34 -12.18
N SER A 501 7.45 -11.54 -11.58
CA SER A 501 6.73 -11.88 -10.36
C SER A 501 5.35 -12.45 -10.64
N LEU A 502 5.01 -13.51 -9.92
CA LEU A 502 3.71 -14.16 -9.91
C LEU A 502 3.15 -14.13 -8.49
N LEU A 503 1.85 -13.83 -8.38
CA LEU A 503 1.06 -14.05 -7.17
C LEU A 503 0.06 -15.16 -7.45
N VAL A 504 0.25 -16.32 -6.82
CA VAL A 504 -0.56 -17.52 -7.05
C VAL A 504 -1.47 -17.75 -5.85
N ALA A 505 -2.78 -17.75 -6.11
CA ALA A 505 -3.82 -18.14 -5.17
C ALA A 505 -4.32 -19.54 -5.55
N THR A 506 -4.11 -20.52 -4.68
CA THR A 506 -4.44 -21.93 -4.97
C THR A 506 -4.86 -22.67 -3.71
N SER A 507 -5.27 -23.92 -3.85
CA SER A 507 -5.59 -24.82 -2.74
C SER A 507 -5.09 -26.24 -3.05
N THR A 508 -5.29 -27.17 -2.12
CA THR A 508 -5.12 -28.61 -2.36
C THR A 508 -6.47 -29.28 -2.68
N GLY A 509 -7.17 -28.77 -3.70
CA GLY A 509 -8.50 -29.25 -4.08
C GLY A 509 -9.62 -28.82 -3.13
N SER A 510 -9.41 -27.76 -2.36
CA SER A 510 -10.40 -27.20 -1.43
C SER A 510 -10.53 -25.67 -1.62
N PRO A 511 -11.31 -25.23 -2.62
CA PRO A 511 -11.51 -23.80 -2.90
C PRO A 511 -12.02 -22.99 -1.69
N ALA A 512 -12.82 -23.61 -0.82
CA ALA A 512 -13.33 -22.99 0.40
C ALA A 512 -12.22 -22.54 1.36
N GLN A 513 -11.11 -23.30 1.45
CA GLN A 513 -9.98 -22.89 2.29
C GLN A 513 -9.24 -21.67 1.73
N LEU A 514 -9.24 -21.51 0.40
CA LEU A 514 -8.74 -20.29 -0.22
C LEU A 514 -9.68 -19.11 0.04
N ASP A 515 -10.98 -19.32 -0.01
CA ASP A 515 -11.98 -18.29 0.31
C ASP A 515 -11.86 -17.82 1.77
N ASP A 516 -11.62 -18.75 2.70
CA ASP A 516 -11.38 -18.44 4.12
C ASP A 516 -10.10 -17.62 4.31
N LEU A 517 -9.02 -17.97 3.62
CA LEU A 517 -7.77 -17.20 3.62
C LEU A 517 -7.98 -15.77 3.11
N LEU A 518 -8.66 -15.60 1.97
CA LEU A 518 -8.90 -14.28 1.39
C LEU A 518 -9.84 -13.43 2.24
N ARG A 519 -10.86 -14.04 2.86
CA ARG A 519 -11.75 -13.37 3.82
C ARG A 519 -11.00 -12.94 5.08
N TRP A 520 -10.06 -13.76 5.56
CA TRP A 520 -9.17 -13.36 6.65
C TRP A 520 -8.31 -12.16 6.24
N LEU A 521 -7.73 -12.14 5.04
CA LEU A 521 -6.99 -10.96 4.57
C LEU A 521 -7.87 -9.70 4.46
N ASP A 522 -9.13 -9.84 4.04
CA ASP A 522 -10.05 -8.69 3.88
C ASP A 522 -10.56 -8.13 5.22
N ALA A 523 -10.64 -8.95 6.26
CA ALA A 523 -11.23 -8.59 7.56
C ALA A 523 -10.42 -7.55 8.36
N ASP A 524 -9.10 -7.42 8.11
CA ASP A 524 -8.28 -6.35 8.69
C ASP A 524 -7.42 -5.73 7.58
N PRO A 525 -7.59 -4.42 7.27
CA PRO A 525 -6.88 -3.77 6.18
C PRO A 525 -5.36 -3.76 6.35
N ARG A 526 -4.84 -3.98 7.56
CA ARG A 526 -3.40 -4.05 7.85
C ARG A 526 -2.77 -5.39 7.43
N ARG A 527 -3.54 -6.46 7.31
CA ARG A 527 -2.98 -7.80 7.04
C ARG A 527 -2.19 -7.86 5.74
N TRP A 528 -2.61 -7.15 4.68
CA TRP A 528 -1.85 -7.06 3.43
C TRP A 528 -0.53 -6.28 3.56
N SER A 529 -0.46 -5.27 4.43
CA SER A 529 0.79 -4.56 4.70
C SER A 529 1.76 -5.37 5.53
N ASP A 530 1.24 -6.24 6.38
CA ASP A 530 2.02 -6.96 7.38
C ASP A 530 2.59 -8.29 6.87
N LEU A 531 2.24 -8.72 5.65
CA LEU A 531 2.81 -9.93 5.04
C LEU A 531 4.30 -9.75 4.74
N ASN A 532 5.11 -10.62 5.36
CA ASN A 532 6.57 -10.54 5.33
C ASN A 532 7.25 -11.78 4.73
N SER A 533 6.51 -12.73 4.19
CA SER A 533 7.04 -13.99 3.62
C SER A 533 6.75 -14.14 2.12
N ASN A 534 6.95 -15.36 1.60
CA ASN A 534 6.54 -15.74 0.25
C ASN A 534 5.26 -16.60 0.22
N VAL A 535 4.79 -17.08 1.38
CA VAL A 535 3.70 -18.05 1.47
C VAL A 535 2.84 -17.75 2.68
N LEU A 536 1.56 -17.54 2.42
CA LEU A 536 0.50 -17.54 3.41
C LEU A 536 -0.35 -18.79 3.18
N VAL A 537 -0.56 -19.59 4.23
CA VAL A 537 -1.32 -20.85 4.15
C VAL A 537 -2.43 -20.86 5.21
N ALA A 538 -3.62 -21.33 4.83
CA ALA A 538 -4.76 -21.48 5.71
C ALA A 538 -5.18 -22.96 5.77
N PHE A 539 -5.22 -23.51 6.98
CA PHE A 539 -5.72 -24.84 7.27
C PHE A 539 -7.11 -24.76 7.93
N PRO A 540 -7.97 -25.77 7.77
CA PRO A 540 -9.27 -25.82 8.41
C PRO A 540 -9.18 -25.60 9.93
N GLY A 541 -10.02 -24.70 10.45
CA GLY A 541 -10.15 -24.45 11.89
C GLY A 541 -8.96 -23.72 12.54
N ARG A 542 -8.05 -23.14 11.76
CA ARG A 542 -6.89 -22.39 12.27
C ARG A 542 -6.77 -21.05 11.55
N GLU A 543 -6.13 -20.08 12.21
CA GLU A 543 -5.76 -18.84 11.54
C GLU A 543 -4.69 -19.09 10.46
N PRO A 544 -4.70 -18.32 9.36
CA PRO A 544 -3.65 -18.37 8.35
C PRO A 544 -2.26 -18.09 8.94
N VAL A 545 -1.24 -18.79 8.44
CA VAL A 545 0.15 -18.71 8.92
C VAL A 545 1.09 -18.37 7.77
N GLU A 546 2.03 -17.47 8.02
CA GLU A 546 3.14 -17.20 7.11
C GLU A 546 4.26 -18.24 7.29
N VAL A 547 4.79 -18.74 6.18
CA VAL A 547 5.96 -19.63 6.22
C VAL A 547 7.24 -18.81 6.18
N SER A 548 7.77 -18.51 7.36
CA SER A 548 8.98 -17.71 7.56
C SER A 548 10.29 -18.46 7.22
N GLY A 549 11.36 -17.69 7.00
CA GLY A 549 12.73 -18.21 6.97
C GLY A 549 13.20 -18.80 5.63
N ARG A 550 12.54 -18.46 4.51
CA ARG A 550 12.87 -18.96 3.16
C ARG A 550 12.74 -17.89 2.08
N GLU A 551 12.99 -16.65 2.45
CA GLU A 551 13.16 -15.60 1.45
C GLU A 551 14.48 -15.87 0.70
N PRO A 552 14.50 -15.79 -0.64
CA PRO A 552 15.77 -15.74 -1.35
C PRO A 552 16.60 -14.64 -0.72
N LEU A 553 17.85 -14.91 -0.36
CA LEU A 553 18.78 -13.85 0.04
C LEU A 553 18.72 -12.78 -1.04
N THR A 554 18.22 -11.61 -0.68
CA THR A 554 18.22 -10.47 -1.59
C THR A 554 19.68 -10.07 -1.73
N VAL A 555 20.29 -10.41 -2.87
CA VAL A 555 21.68 -10.06 -3.14
C VAL A 555 21.69 -8.61 -3.56
N PHE A 556 22.12 -7.75 -2.63
CA PHE A 556 22.29 -6.32 -2.90
C PHE A 556 23.53 -6.13 -3.77
N GLY A 557 23.38 -5.37 -4.86
CA GLY A 557 24.53 -4.94 -5.65
C GLY A 557 25.43 -3.99 -4.86
N PRO A 558 26.70 -3.82 -5.25
CA PRO A 558 27.49 -2.71 -4.73
C PRO A 558 26.74 -1.39 -5.03
N PRO A 559 26.79 -0.38 -4.13
CA PRO A 559 26.16 0.90 -4.39
C PRO A 559 26.62 1.46 -5.73
N ALA A 560 25.67 1.88 -6.57
CA ALA A 560 25.98 2.40 -7.89
C ALA A 560 26.88 3.64 -7.78
N SER A 561 28.00 3.64 -8.51
CA SER A 561 28.93 4.77 -8.52
C SER A 561 28.32 5.95 -9.29
N ASP A 562 28.72 7.19 -8.95
CA ASP A 562 28.25 8.40 -9.64
C ASP A 562 28.54 8.41 -11.15
N ALA A 563 29.51 7.61 -11.61
CA ALA A 563 29.84 7.48 -13.02
C ALA A 563 28.86 6.57 -13.79
N ASP A 564 28.38 5.49 -13.16
CA ASP A 564 27.52 4.49 -13.82
C ASP A 564 26.12 5.06 -14.13
N LEU A 565 25.58 5.90 -13.24
CA LEU A 565 24.25 6.46 -13.36
C LEU A 565 24.16 7.64 -14.33
N ARG A 566 25.20 8.47 -14.44
CA ARG A 566 25.28 9.57 -15.43
C ARG A 566 25.28 9.07 -16.88
N SER A 567 25.68 7.83 -17.11
CA SER A 567 25.74 7.23 -18.44
C SER A 567 24.46 6.49 -18.87
N GLY A 568 23.50 6.28 -17.94
CA GLY A 568 22.33 5.44 -18.18
C GLY A 568 22.65 3.98 -18.54
N SER A 569 23.91 3.55 -18.39
CA SER A 569 24.39 2.23 -18.79
C SER A 569 24.96 1.49 -17.60
N TYR A 570 24.09 0.86 -16.80
CA TYR A 570 24.51 -0.23 -15.95
C TYR A 570 24.85 -1.43 -16.85
N ARG A 571 26.08 -1.47 -17.35
CA ARG A 571 26.65 -2.67 -17.95
C ARG A 571 27.16 -3.54 -16.80
N PRO A 572 26.68 -4.79 -16.62
CA PRO A 572 27.28 -5.70 -15.65
C PRO A 572 28.76 -5.83 -16.02
N SER A 573 29.63 -5.29 -15.17
CA SER A 573 31.07 -5.33 -15.40
C SER A 573 31.53 -6.79 -15.45
N SER A 574 32.59 -7.10 -16.19
CA SER A 574 33.19 -8.44 -16.25
C SER A 574 33.70 -8.96 -14.89
N ALA A 575 33.60 -8.15 -13.83
CA ALA A 575 33.86 -8.53 -12.44
C ALA A 575 32.93 -9.64 -11.91
N TRP A 576 31.75 -9.86 -12.52
CA TRP A 576 30.87 -10.98 -12.18
C TRP A 576 31.52 -12.35 -12.47
N TRP A 577 32.43 -12.43 -13.46
CA TRP A 577 33.20 -13.66 -13.73
C TRP A 577 34.35 -13.87 -12.73
N ALA A 578 34.88 -12.80 -12.12
CA ALA A 578 35.93 -12.90 -11.12
C ALA A 578 35.40 -13.40 -9.77
N ALA A 579 34.21 -12.97 -9.35
CA ALA A 579 33.56 -13.49 -8.14
C ALA A 579 33.17 -14.98 -8.29
N GLY A 580 32.68 -15.39 -9.46
CA GLY A 580 32.41 -16.81 -9.78
C GLY A 580 33.68 -17.67 -9.83
N ALA A 581 34.79 -17.15 -10.37
CA ALA A 581 36.05 -17.87 -10.46
C ALA A 581 36.74 -18.08 -9.10
N ILE A 582 36.64 -17.11 -8.18
CA ILE A 582 37.20 -17.22 -6.82
C ILE A 582 36.43 -18.26 -6.00
N LEU A 583 35.11 -18.36 -6.17
CA LEU A 583 34.27 -19.38 -5.51
C LEU A 583 34.49 -20.80 -6.07
N LEU A 584 34.72 -20.94 -7.38
CA LEU A 584 35.10 -22.21 -7.99
C LEU A 584 36.50 -22.68 -7.54
N ALA A 585 37.46 -21.77 -7.38
CA ALA A 585 38.79 -22.10 -6.85
C ALA A 585 38.74 -22.56 -5.38
N ALA A 586 37.88 -21.96 -4.55
CA ALA A 586 37.66 -22.37 -3.16
C ALA A 586 36.99 -23.76 -3.06
N ALA A 587 36.04 -24.07 -3.96
CA ALA A 587 35.38 -25.37 -4.01
C ALA A 587 36.31 -26.51 -4.44
N VAL A 588 37.20 -26.26 -5.41
CA VAL A 588 38.23 -27.23 -5.84
C VAL A 588 39.28 -27.44 -4.75
N GLY A 589 39.68 -26.37 -4.04
CA GLY A 589 40.60 -26.44 -2.90
C GLY A 589 40.04 -27.27 -1.73
N PHE A 590 38.76 -27.06 -1.36
CA PHE A 590 38.11 -27.84 -0.30
C PHE A 590 37.90 -29.31 -0.70
N GLY A 591 37.58 -29.57 -1.97
CA GLY A 591 37.46 -30.94 -2.51
C GLY A 591 38.78 -31.72 -2.49
N ALA A 592 39.91 -31.06 -2.77
CA ALA A 592 41.24 -31.67 -2.74
C ALA A 592 41.72 -32.00 -1.31
N ILE A 593 41.36 -31.17 -0.32
CA ILE A 593 41.70 -31.39 1.10
C ILE A 593 40.88 -32.55 1.69
N ILE A 594 39.58 -32.65 1.35
CA ILE A 594 38.74 -33.77 1.80
C ILE A 594 39.08 -35.08 1.05
N GLY A 595 39.49 -34.99 -0.22
CA GLY A 595 39.92 -36.14 -1.02
C GLY A 595 41.27 -36.73 -0.60
N SER A 596 42.21 -35.90 -0.14
CA SER A 596 43.51 -36.36 0.39
C SER A 596 43.41 -36.91 1.82
N ALA A 597 42.52 -36.35 2.65
CA ALA A 597 42.23 -36.89 3.99
C ALA A 597 41.51 -38.27 3.97
N ARG A 598 40.85 -38.63 2.85
CA ARG A 598 40.18 -39.94 2.67
C ARG A 598 41.03 -41.00 1.94
N ARG A 599 42.22 -40.65 1.42
CA ARG A 599 43.13 -41.58 0.72
C ARG A 599 44.37 -42.01 1.51
N GLY A 600 44.47 -41.62 2.78
CA GLY A 600 45.55 -42.03 3.69
C GLY A 600 45.12 -43.10 4.70
N ARG A 601 44.65 -44.27 4.22
CA ARG A 601 44.57 -45.51 5.00
C ARG A 601 44.28 -46.69 4.05
N ASN A 602 45.31 -47.11 3.34
CA ASN A 602 45.41 -48.43 2.71
C ASN A 602 46.91 -48.71 2.57
N ASP A 603 47.51 -49.30 3.61
CA ASP A 603 48.81 -49.96 3.48
C ASP A 603 48.58 -51.42 3.05
N PRO A 604 49.19 -51.88 1.95
CA PRO A 604 49.17 -53.28 1.54
C PRO A 604 50.27 -54.05 2.27
N GLY A 605 49.95 -55.27 2.69
CA GLY A 605 50.93 -56.17 3.29
C GLY A 605 51.96 -56.69 2.29
N THR A 606 53.18 -56.96 2.78
CA THR A 606 54.11 -57.93 2.19
C THR A 606 54.85 -58.70 3.27
N SER A 607 54.83 -60.01 3.10
CA SER A 607 55.53 -61.08 3.80
C SER A 607 57.05 -60.93 3.86
N HIS A 608 57.72 -61.46 4.89
CA HIS A 608 58.75 -62.49 4.73
C HIS A 608 59.19 -63.15 6.05
N ARG A 609 59.55 -64.43 5.88
CA ARG A 609 60.02 -65.47 6.79
C ARG A 609 61.51 -65.28 7.17
N ARG A 610 61.89 -65.53 8.45
CA ARG A 610 63.09 -66.28 8.93
C ARG A 610 63.47 -65.86 10.36
N GLY A 611 63.80 -66.85 11.19
CA GLY A 611 64.40 -66.70 12.52
C GLY A 611 63.56 -67.37 13.58
#